data_AF-A0A6L6Q6D6-F1
#
_entry.id   AF-A0A6L6Q6D6-F1
#
_cell.length_a   1.000
_cell.length_b   1.000
_cell.length_c   1.000
_cell.angle_alpha   90.00
_cell.angle_beta   90.00
_cell.angle_gamma   90.00
#
_symmetry.space_group_name_H-M   'P 1'
#
loop_
_entity.id
_entity.type
_entity.pdbx_description
1 polymer ?
#
loop_
_entity_poly.entity_id
_entity_poly.type
_entity_poly.pdbx_seq_one_letter_code
_entity_poly.pdbx_strand_id
1 'polypeptide(L)'
;MSAHAGSKSNAQHKSGFDRGKDTIDAALTDRRWHEYDCDIQQVVNEFNRHLAGTAGFHSLDWRIIKAMIWTETCGPTNPAWRSNPMQIGNPGDPGLRALLFGNEGGDLVLPPDVRKRLIGTTIRGNPVMNMRAGVGYLLMRLAHYRIGTVQDPADSNVYTLEVRRGDTYATLARANGTTVDTLKNLNRGAAPLGQGQTLRYQKASTGKMIASWDLPTSQRIAIRYNVGDAEYAAKLDYCMSVIRKSLSESAACAA
;
A
#
# COMPACT_ATOMS: atom_id res chain seq x y z
N MET A 1 34.49 -58.51 25.38
CA MET A 1 33.73 -58.09 24.20
C MET A 1 32.95 -56.84 24.58
N SER A 2 33.51 -55.67 24.26
CA SER A 2 32.96 -54.37 24.65
C SER A 2 31.76 -53.99 23.77
N ALA A 3 30.75 -53.43 24.43
CA ALA A 3 29.58 -52.84 23.81
C ALA A 3 29.94 -51.58 23.01
N HIS A 4 29.33 -51.42 21.83
CA HIS A 4 29.22 -50.14 21.13
C HIS A 4 27.77 -50.00 20.63
N ALA A 5 26.93 -49.39 21.46
CA ALA A 5 25.65 -48.85 21.03
C ALA A 5 25.92 -47.47 20.41
N GLY A 6 25.93 -47.40 19.08
CA GLY A 6 25.97 -46.14 18.35
C GLY A 6 24.67 -45.36 18.57
N SER A 7 24.76 -44.25 19.30
CA SER A 7 23.72 -43.23 19.37
C SER A 7 23.54 -42.61 17.98
N LYS A 8 22.45 -42.96 17.28
CA LYS A 8 22.00 -42.23 16.09
C LYS A 8 21.32 -40.95 16.57
N SER A 9 22.00 -39.83 16.39
CA SER A 9 21.44 -38.48 16.59
C SER A 9 20.18 -38.33 15.73
N ASN A 10 19.04 -38.11 16.38
CA ASN A 10 17.75 -37.87 15.75
C ASN A 10 17.70 -36.40 15.31
N ALA A 11 18.21 -36.10 14.10
CA ALA A 11 18.10 -34.77 13.52
C ALA A 11 16.62 -34.52 13.17
N GLN A 12 15.90 -33.83 14.05
CA GLN A 12 14.53 -33.39 13.79
C GLN A 12 14.49 -32.59 12.48
N HIS A 13 13.64 -32.99 11.55
CA HIS A 13 13.38 -32.26 10.32
C HIS A 13 12.88 -30.84 10.66
N LYS A 14 13.75 -29.84 10.48
CA LYS A 14 13.37 -28.42 10.62
C LYS A 14 12.24 -28.07 9.65
N SER A 15 11.25 -27.31 10.13
CA SER A 15 10.18 -26.78 9.28
C SER A 15 10.75 -25.87 8.16
N GLY A 16 9.95 -25.56 7.14
CA GLY A 16 10.33 -24.60 6.11
C GLY A 16 10.69 -23.22 6.70
N PHE A 17 9.96 -22.79 7.73
CA PHE A 17 10.23 -21.55 8.44
C PHE A 17 11.52 -21.59 9.26
N ASP A 18 11.81 -22.70 9.95
CA ASP A 18 13.04 -22.79 10.75
C ASP A 18 14.31 -22.77 9.89
N ARG A 19 14.25 -23.30 8.66
CA ARG A 19 15.34 -23.15 7.68
C ARG A 19 15.45 -21.71 7.17
N GLY A 20 14.34 -21.00 7.03
CA GLY A 20 14.33 -19.57 6.64
C GLY A 20 14.88 -18.65 7.72
N LYS A 21 14.74 -18.98 9.01
CA LYS A 21 15.34 -18.20 10.10
C LYS A 21 16.86 -18.19 10.02
N ASP A 22 17.47 -19.36 9.76
CA ASP A 22 18.92 -19.48 9.62
C ASP A 22 19.45 -18.58 8.48
N THR A 23 18.69 -18.39 7.39
CA THR A 23 19.08 -17.46 6.31
C THR A 23 18.90 -16.00 6.72
N ILE A 24 17.78 -15.66 7.37
CA ILE A 24 17.49 -14.29 7.83
C ILE A 24 18.53 -13.81 8.86
N ASP A 25 19.01 -14.67 9.74
CA ASP A 25 20.04 -14.31 10.73
C ASP A 25 21.37 -13.90 10.09
N ALA A 26 21.66 -14.38 8.87
CA ALA A 26 22.84 -13.96 8.12
C ALA A 26 22.82 -12.44 7.81
N ALA A 27 21.65 -11.80 7.82
CA ALA A 27 21.51 -10.36 7.62
C ALA A 27 22.26 -9.50 8.66
N LEU A 28 22.61 -10.07 9.82
CA LEU A 28 23.41 -9.39 10.84
C LEU A 28 24.90 -9.26 10.47
N THR A 29 25.34 -9.93 9.41
CA THR A 29 26.76 -9.96 8.99
C THR A 29 26.94 -9.81 7.47
N ASP A 30 25.90 -10.03 6.67
CA ASP A 30 25.92 -9.93 5.21
C ASP A 30 25.18 -8.67 4.74
N ARG A 31 25.96 -7.67 4.34
CA ARG A 31 25.47 -6.36 3.85
C ARG A 31 24.56 -6.44 2.63
N ARG A 32 24.56 -7.54 1.86
CA ARG A 32 23.66 -7.69 0.71
C ARG A 32 22.19 -7.69 1.10
N TRP A 33 21.85 -8.04 2.35
CA TRP A 33 20.50 -7.94 2.89
C TRP A 33 19.98 -6.50 3.02
N HIS A 34 20.87 -5.51 2.87
CA HIS A 34 20.58 -4.07 3.03
C HIS A 34 20.74 -3.30 1.71
N GLU A 35 21.02 -3.99 0.58
CA GLU A 35 21.31 -3.32 -0.69
C GLU A 35 20.14 -2.49 -1.22
N TYR A 36 18.90 -2.82 -0.83
CA TYR A 36 17.68 -2.11 -1.22
C TYR A 36 17.19 -1.08 -0.20
N ASP A 37 17.90 -0.81 0.90
CA ASP A 37 17.38 0.07 1.97
C ASP A 37 17.00 1.46 1.44
N CYS A 38 17.82 2.04 0.54
CA CYS A 38 17.52 3.33 -0.07
C CYS A 38 16.37 3.28 -1.07
N ASP A 39 16.30 2.23 -1.89
CA ASP A 39 15.19 2.05 -2.84
C ASP A 39 13.87 1.89 -2.09
N ILE A 40 13.85 1.11 -1.01
CA ILE A 40 12.66 0.88 -0.18
C ILE A 40 12.23 2.19 0.49
N GLN A 41 13.17 2.92 1.09
CA GLN A 41 12.88 4.23 1.69
C GLN A 41 12.31 5.21 0.66
N GLN A 42 12.91 5.29 -0.54
CA GLN A 42 12.43 6.17 -1.60
C GLN A 42 11.03 5.80 -2.07
N VAL A 43 10.78 4.51 -2.32
CA VAL A 43 9.46 4.00 -2.73
C VAL A 43 8.42 4.31 -1.65
N VAL A 44 8.70 3.99 -0.39
CA VAL A 44 7.74 4.24 0.70
C VAL A 44 7.48 5.73 0.88
N ASN A 45 8.50 6.59 0.76
CA ASN A 45 8.34 8.04 0.80
C ASN A 45 7.55 8.59 -0.39
N GLU A 46 7.63 7.97 -1.58
CA GLU A 46 6.80 8.31 -2.75
C GLU A 46 5.31 8.13 -2.44
N PHE A 47 4.93 6.98 -1.86
CA PHE A 47 3.54 6.70 -1.45
C PHE A 47 3.10 7.53 -0.24
N ASN A 48 3.95 7.68 0.78
CA ASN A 48 3.62 8.48 1.97
C ASN A 48 3.31 9.93 1.60
N ARG A 49 4.08 10.54 0.69
CA ARG A 49 3.81 11.90 0.19
C ARG A 49 2.51 11.97 -0.58
N HIS A 50 2.25 11.00 -1.46
CA HIS A 50 1.03 10.96 -2.27
C HIS A 50 -0.23 10.85 -1.39
N LEU A 51 -0.16 10.06 -0.31
CA LEU A 51 -1.31 9.73 0.53
C LEU A 51 -1.46 10.58 1.79
N ALA A 52 -0.51 11.49 2.08
CA ALA A 52 -0.50 12.31 3.29
C ALA A 52 -1.80 13.10 3.52
N GLY A 53 -2.48 13.53 2.46
CA GLY A 53 -3.75 14.27 2.54
C GLY A 53 -5.00 13.38 2.64
N THR A 54 -4.85 12.06 2.60
CA THR A 54 -5.99 11.13 2.63
C THR A 54 -6.42 10.88 4.07
N ALA A 55 -7.74 10.97 4.31
CA ALA A 55 -8.31 10.83 5.65
C ALA A 55 -7.88 9.51 6.31
N GLY A 56 -7.38 9.61 7.55
CA GLY A 56 -6.96 8.46 8.36
C GLY A 56 -5.68 7.77 7.91
N PHE A 57 -4.97 8.30 6.90
CA PHE A 57 -3.70 7.73 6.47
C PHE A 57 -2.60 7.97 7.51
N HIS A 58 -1.81 6.94 7.79
CA HIS A 58 -0.61 7.00 8.61
C HIS A 58 0.57 6.60 7.74
N SER A 59 1.69 7.32 7.85
CA SER A 59 2.88 7.03 7.06
C SER A 59 3.34 5.59 7.29
N LEU A 60 3.53 4.85 6.19
CA LEU A 60 4.04 3.50 6.21
C LEU A 60 5.52 3.50 6.63
N ASP A 61 5.87 2.63 7.57
CA ASP A 61 7.26 2.40 7.97
C ASP A 61 7.97 1.53 6.92
N TRP A 62 9.05 2.05 6.35
CA TRP A 62 9.80 1.37 5.29
C TRP A 62 10.38 0.03 5.73
N ARG A 63 10.62 -0.16 7.03
CA ARG A 63 11.10 -1.42 7.60
C ARG A 63 10.10 -2.55 7.46
N ILE A 64 8.79 -2.24 7.39
CA ILE A 64 7.75 -3.23 7.11
C ILE A 64 7.94 -3.79 5.70
N ILE A 65 8.23 -2.94 4.72
CA ILE A 65 8.46 -3.36 3.34
C ILE A 65 9.76 -4.16 3.22
N LYS A 66 10.83 -3.75 3.91
CA LYS A 66 12.06 -4.55 4.03
C LYS A 66 11.77 -5.94 4.60
N ALA A 67 11.00 -6.02 5.69
CA ALA A 67 10.62 -7.28 6.30
C ALA A 67 9.80 -8.16 5.34
N MET A 68 8.86 -7.58 4.59
CA MET A 68 8.10 -8.32 3.57
C MET A 68 9.03 -8.88 2.51
N ILE A 69 9.94 -8.09 1.94
CA ILE A 69 10.92 -8.57 0.95
C ILE A 69 11.75 -9.73 1.50
N TRP A 70 12.21 -9.63 2.75
CA TRP A 70 12.95 -10.70 3.41
C TRP A 70 12.09 -11.96 3.60
N THR A 71 10.82 -11.81 3.97
CA THR A 71 9.87 -12.93 4.10
C THR A 71 9.61 -13.61 2.75
N GLU A 72 9.41 -12.82 1.69
CA GLU A 72 9.10 -13.32 0.34
C GLU A 72 10.27 -14.06 -0.32
N THR A 73 11.50 -13.63 -0.06
CA THR A 73 12.69 -14.12 -0.78
C THR A 73 13.58 -15.00 0.07
N CYS A 74 13.51 -14.89 1.40
CA CYS A 74 14.49 -15.48 2.32
C CYS A 74 15.95 -15.05 2.04
N GLY A 75 16.16 -13.90 1.36
CA GLY A 75 17.47 -13.26 1.24
C GLY A 75 18.04 -13.12 -0.19
N PRO A 76 19.25 -12.55 -0.30
CA PRO A 76 19.88 -12.13 -1.56
C PRO A 76 20.33 -13.27 -2.49
N THR A 77 20.34 -14.51 -1.99
CA THR A 77 20.66 -15.70 -2.80
C THR A 77 19.47 -16.23 -3.59
N ASN A 78 18.25 -15.80 -3.27
CA ASN A 78 17.06 -16.17 -4.03
C ASN A 78 17.01 -15.35 -5.33
N PRO A 79 16.84 -15.99 -6.51
CA PRO A 79 16.75 -15.27 -7.78
C PRO A 79 15.71 -14.14 -7.79
N ALA A 80 14.57 -14.33 -7.09
CA ALA A 80 13.52 -13.34 -7.01
C ALA A 80 13.96 -12.04 -6.31
N TRP A 81 15.00 -12.07 -5.48
CA TRP A 81 15.59 -10.88 -4.87
C TRP A 81 16.01 -9.85 -5.92
N ARG A 82 16.52 -10.29 -7.06
CA ARG A 82 17.04 -9.41 -8.14
C ARG A 82 15.99 -9.04 -9.18
N SER A 83 14.81 -9.67 -9.15
CA SER A 83 13.79 -9.52 -10.19
C SER A 83 12.45 -9.06 -9.62
N ASN A 84 11.89 -9.80 -8.69
CA ASN A 84 10.54 -9.62 -8.14
C ASN A 84 10.49 -9.83 -6.61
N PRO A 85 11.20 -9.00 -5.81
CA PRO A 85 11.40 -9.22 -4.37
C PRO A 85 10.12 -9.21 -3.52
N MET A 86 9.03 -8.59 -3.99
CA MET A 86 7.72 -8.60 -3.33
C MET A 86 6.73 -9.61 -3.94
N GLN A 87 7.20 -10.47 -4.87
CA GLN A 87 6.43 -11.55 -5.52
C GLN A 87 5.17 -11.15 -6.30
N ILE A 88 4.92 -9.86 -6.48
CA ILE A 88 3.78 -9.39 -7.27
C ILE A 88 4.02 -9.55 -8.78
N GLY A 89 2.98 -9.99 -9.50
CA GLY A 89 3.00 -10.16 -10.95
C GLY A 89 3.52 -11.52 -11.43
N ASN A 90 3.75 -12.46 -10.52
CA ASN A 90 4.08 -13.84 -10.86
C ASN A 90 3.00 -14.47 -11.77
N PRO A 91 3.33 -15.43 -12.64
CA PRO A 91 2.32 -16.11 -13.46
C PRO A 91 1.17 -16.65 -12.61
N GLY A 92 -0.07 -16.26 -12.92
CA GLY A 92 -1.26 -16.64 -12.17
C GLY A 92 -1.58 -15.76 -10.95
N ASP A 93 -0.74 -14.80 -10.60
CA ASP A 93 -1.02 -13.84 -9.52
C ASP A 93 -2.09 -12.81 -9.97
N PRO A 94 -3.27 -12.78 -9.32
CA PRO A 94 -4.30 -11.80 -9.63
C PRO A 94 -3.94 -10.39 -9.13
N GLY A 95 -2.99 -10.25 -8.20
CA GLY A 95 -2.71 -9.02 -7.48
C GLY A 95 -2.28 -7.86 -8.38
N LEU A 96 -1.39 -8.11 -9.34
CA LEU A 96 -0.97 -7.07 -10.29
C LEU A 96 -2.14 -6.58 -11.16
N ARG A 97 -2.98 -7.51 -11.62
CA ARG A 97 -4.17 -7.17 -12.43
C ARG A 97 -5.18 -6.39 -11.59
N ALA A 98 -5.41 -6.79 -10.35
CA ALA A 98 -6.29 -6.09 -9.41
C ALA A 98 -5.82 -4.64 -9.21
N LEU A 99 -4.52 -4.46 -8.95
CA LEU A 99 -3.90 -3.15 -8.75
C LEU A 99 -4.05 -2.21 -9.96
N LEU A 100 -3.81 -2.71 -11.17
CA LEU A 100 -3.77 -1.83 -12.35
C LEU A 100 -5.13 -1.68 -13.03
N PHE A 101 -5.99 -2.71 -12.96
CA PHE A 101 -7.18 -2.81 -13.81
C PHE A 101 -8.44 -3.31 -13.07
N GLY A 102 -8.34 -3.74 -11.81
CA GLY A 102 -9.44 -4.43 -11.11
C GLY A 102 -10.60 -3.54 -10.67
N ASN A 103 -10.49 -2.20 -10.83
CA ASN A 103 -11.38 -1.24 -10.16
C ASN A 103 -11.49 -1.53 -8.64
N GLU A 104 -10.40 -1.99 -8.04
CA GLU A 104 -10.30 -2.29 -6.60
C GLU A 104 -9.75 -1.10 -5.79
N GLY A 105 -9.53 0.04 -6.44
CA GLY A 105 -9.02 1.27 -5.81
C GLY A 105 -7.51 1.47 -5.97
N GLY A 106 -6.86 0.71 -6.86
CA GLY A 106 -5.46 0.90 -7.21
C GLY A 106 -5.13 2.30 -7.77
N ASP A 107 -6.07 2.90 -8.50
CA ASP A 107 -5.98 4.27 -9.02
C ASP A 107 -6.02 5.35 -7.94
N LEU A 108 -6.55 5.04 -6.76
CA LEU A 108 -6.61 5.95 -5.61
C LEU A 108 -5.37 5.85 -4.71
N VAL A 109 -4.59 4.77 -4.81
CA VAL A 109 -3.40 4.55 -3.97
C VAL A 109 -2.09 4.76 -4.71
N LEU A 110 -2.06 4.55 -6.02
CA LEU A 110 -0.86 4.69 -6.83
C LEU A 110 -0.58 6.18 -7.13
N PRO A 111 0.62 6.68 -6.83
CA PRO A 111 1.06 7.97 -7.34
C PRO A 111 0.91 8.03 -8.88
N PRO A 112 0.39 9.12 -9.46
CA PRO A 112 0.09 9.17 -10.90
C PRO A 112 1.28 8.83 -11.81
N ASP A 113 2.47 9.28 -11.45
CA ASP A 113 3.69 9.00 -12.23
C ASP A 113 4.18 7.56 -12.06
N VAL A 114 3.97 6.95 -10.89
CA VAL A 114 4.21 5.51 -10.69
C VAL A 114 3.27 4.71 -11.56
N ARG A 115 1.97 5.02 -11.53
CA ARG A 115 0.94 4.31 -12.31
C ARG A 115 1.27 4.28 -13.80
N LYS A 116 1.75 5.39 -14.38
CA LYS A 116 2.17 5.47 -15.78
C LYS A 116 3.37 4.57 -16.11
N ARG A 117 4.24 4.31 -15.15
CA ARG A 117 5.46 3.48 -15.31
C ARG A 117 5.25 2.00 -15.01
N LEU A 118 4.15 1.63 -14.33
CA LEU A 118 3.85 0.24 -13.98
C LEU A 118 3.32 -0.53 -15.20
N ILE A 119 4.23 -1.13 -15.94
CA ILE A 119 3.96 -2.01 -17.08
C ILE A 119 4.31 -3.45 -16.70
N GLY A 120 3.44 -4.41 -17.00
CA GLY A 120 3.55 -5.79 -16.49
C GLY A 120 4.85 -6.53 -16.84
N THR A 121 5.51 -6.18 -17.95
CA THR A 121 6.82 -6.74 -18.34
C THR A 121 7.96 -6.16 -17.50
N THR A 122 7.91 -4.87 -17.16
CA THR A 122 8.94 -4.19 -16.37
C THR A 122 8.90 -4.58 -14.89
N ILE A 123 7.72 -4.88 -14.35
CA ILE A 123 7.52 -5.17 -12.91
C ILE A 123 8.19 -6.46 -12.45
N ARG A 124 8.30 -7.47 -13.33
CA ARG A 124 8.90 -8.77 -12.97
C ARG A 124 10.43 -8.80 -13.10
N GLY A 125 11.00 -7.89 -13.90
CA GLY A 125 12.44 -7.86 -14.19
C GLY A 125 13.18 -6.70 -13.54
N ASN A 126 12.49 -5.84 -12.78
CA ASN A 126 13.07 -4.67 -12.13
C ASN A 126 12.64 -4.64 -10.66
N PRO A 127 13.57 -4.81 -9.71
CA PRO A 127 13.23 -4.96 -8.29
C PRO A 127 12.56 -3.70 -7.74
N VAL A 128 12.97 -2.51 -8.16
CA VAL A 128 12.37 -1.24 -7.71
C VAL A 128 10.94 -1.07 -8.24
N MET A 129 10.68 -1.46 -9.49
CA MET A 129 9.31 -1.46 -10.03
C MET A 129 8.43 -2.53 -9.37
N ASN A 130 9.01 -3.67 -9.01
CA ASN A 130 8.33 -4.69 -8.22
C ASN A 130 7.96 -4.16 -6.82
N MET A 131 8.87 -3.45 -6.16
CA MET A 131 8.60 -2.81 -4.86
C MET A 131 7.48 -1.78 -4.97
N ARG A 132 7.48 -0.92 -6.00
CA ARG A 132 6.38 0.04 -6.22
C ARG A 132 5.04 -0.66 -6.41
N ALA A 133 5.00 -1.72 -7.21
CA ALA A 133 3.79 -2.51 -7.40
C ALA A 133 3.34 -3.20 -6.11
N GLY A 134 4.27 -3.81 -5.37
CA GLY A 134 3.99 -4.51 -4.11
C GLY A 134 3.49 -3.58 -3.02
N VAL A 135 4.12 -2.41 -2.84
CA VAL A 135 3.68 -1.36 -1.92
C VAL A 135 2.30 -0.81 -2.31
N GLY A 136 2.08 -0.53 -3.60
CA GLY A 136 0.78 -0.09 -4.09
C GLY A 136 -0.32 -1.12 -3.84
N TYR A 137 -0.03 -2.40 -4.08
CA TYR A 137 -0.98 -3.48 -3.81
C TYR A 137 -1.24 -3.66 -2.31
N LEU A 138 -0.20 -3.63 -1.46
CA LEU A 138 -0.37 -3.69 -0.01
C LEU A 138 -1.30 -2.57 0.47
N LEU A 139 -1.04 -1.32 0.06
CA LEU A 139 -1.84 -0.17 0.45
C LEU A 139 -3.27 -0.27 -0.06
N MET A 140 -3.48 -0.74 -1.30
CA MET A 140 -4.82 -1.03 -1.83
C MET A 140 -5.58 -2.03 -0.95
N ARG A 141 -4.90 -3.07 -0.46
CA ARG A 141 -5.51 -4.11 0.37
C ARG A 141 -5.73 -3.69 1.83
N LEU A 142 -5.03 -2.65 2.30
CA LEU A 142 -5.22 -2.05 3.62
C LEU A 142 -6.26 -0.92 3.61
N ALA A 143 -6.59 -0.35 2.46
CA ALA A 143 -7.57 0.73 2.34
C ALA A 143 -9.01 0.21 2.44
N HIS A 144 -9.85 0.96 3.14
CA HIS A 144 -11.31 0.82 3.10
C HIS A 144 -11.90 1.88 2.19
N TYR A 145 -12.79 1.48 1.29
CA TYR A 145 -13.36 2.37 0.28
C TYR A 145 -14.82 2.69 0.56
N ARG A 146 -15.25 3.87 0.13
CA ARG A 146 -16.66 4.25 0.08
C ARG A 146 -16.97 5.08 -1.16
N ILE A 147 -18.25 5.21 -1.48
CA ILE A 147 -18.73 6.21 -2.43
C ILE A 147 -18.96 7.53 -1.69
N GLY A 148 -18.51 8.63 -2.26
CA GLY A 148 -18.63 9.95 -1.65
C GLY A 148 -18.34 11.08 -2.62
N THR A 149 -18.35 12.30 -2.09
CA THR A 149 -17.99 13.50 -2.85
C THR A 149 -16.48 13.56 -3.06
N VAL A 150 -16.06 13.61 -4.32
CA VAL A 150 -14.67 13.80 -4.78
C VAL A 150 -14.58 15.16 -5.45
N GLN A 151 -13.69 16.03 -4.94
CA GLN A 151 -13.43 17.33 -5.56
C GLN A 151 -12.70 17.16 -6.90
N ASP A 152 -12.98 18.04 -7.86
CA ASP A 152 -12.25 18.05 -9.12
C ASP A 152 -10.79 18.51 -8.87
N PRO A 153 -9.78 17.66 -9.11
CA PRO A 153 -8.39 18.05 -8.91
C PRO A 153 -7.90 19.10 -9.90
N ALA A 154 -8.58 19.28 -11.05
CA ALA A 154 -8.22 20.27 -12.06
C ALA A 154 -8.84 21.65 -11.78
N ASP A 155 -9.87 21.74 -10.93
CA ASP A 155 -10.58 22.97 -10.62
C ASP A 155 -10.97 23.06 -9.15
N SER A 156 -10.15 23.79 -8.39
CA SER A 156 -10.37 24.05 -6.95
C SER A 156 -11.12 25.36 -6.67
N ASN A 157 -11.54 26.09 -7.70
CA ASN A 157 -12.17 27.40 -7.53
C ASN A 157 -13.55 27.29 -6.86
N VAL A 158 -13.88 28.30 -6.07
CA VAL A 158 -15.22 28.47 -5.50
C VAL A 158 -16.04 29.36 -6.43
N TYR A 159 -17.15 28.82 -6.90
CA TYR A 159 -18.12 29.48 -7.75
C TYR A 159 -19.36 29.89 -6.94
N THR A 160 -20.18 30.75 -7.54
CA THR A 160 -21.49 31.11 -7.00
C THR A 160 -22.58 30.84 -8.03
N LEU A 161 -23.76 30.48 -7.54
CA LEU A 161 -24.99 30.38 -8.34
C LEU A 161 -26.14 31.05 -7.59
N GLU A 162 -27.16 31.47 -8.32
CA GLU A 162 -28.38 32.05 -7.73
C GLU A 162 -29.52 31.03 -7.82
N VAL A 163 -30.24 30.84 -6.71
CA VAL A 163 -31.37 29.92 -6.62
C VAL A 163 -32.59 30.52 -7.31
N ARG A 164 -33.16 29.78 -8.26
CA ARG A 164 -34.40 30.14 -8.96
C ARG A 164 -35.58 29.38 -8.37
N ARG A 165 -36.79 29.87 -8.67
CA ARG A 165 -38.02 29.19 -8.26
C ARG A 165 -38.07 27.77 -8.83
N GLY A 166 -38.25 26.78 -7.95
CA GLY A 166 -38.29 25.36 -8.31
C GLY A 166 -36.95 24.65 -8.27
N ASP A 167 -35.84 25.36 -8.02
CA ASP A 167 -34.55 24.72 -7.81
C ASP A 167 -34.52 23.88 -6.54
N THR A 168 -33.79 22.78 -6.62
CA THR A 168 -33.44 21.92 -5.50
C THR A 168 -31.92 21.77 -5.46
N TYR A 169 -31.37 21.34 -4.33
CA TYR A 169 -29.94 20.99 -4.27
C TYR A 169 -29.56 19.98 -5.36
N ALA A 170 -30.44 19.03 -5.69
CA ALA A 170 -30.17 18.01 -6.70
C ALA A 170 -30.11 18.60 -8.13
N THR A 171 -31.04 19.48 -8.49
CA THR A 171 -31.06 20.13 -9.82
C THR A 171 -29.86 21.08 -9.97
N LEU A 172 -29.56 21.86 -8.92
CA LEU A 172 -28.43 22.77 -8.89
C LEU A 172 -27.09 22.02 -8.95
N ALA A 173 -26.94 20.94 -8.19
CA ALA A 173 -25.73 20.12 -8.20
C ALA A 173 -25.45 19.57 -9.60
N ARG A 174 -26.47 18.97 -10.23
CA ARG A 174 -26.37 18.40 -11.57
C ARG A 174 -26.03 19.47 -12.62
N ALA A 175 -26.72 20.61 -12.60
CA ALA A 175 -26.53 21.67 -13.60
C ALA A 175 -25.13 22.31 -13.52
N ASN A 176 -24.49 22.27 -12.35
CA ASN A 176 -23.23 22.99 -12.11
C ASN A 176 -22.02 22.06 -11.98
N GLY A 177 -22.18 20.74 -12.15
CA GLY A 177 -21.08 19.78 -12.03
C GLY A 177 -20.51 19.74 -10.61
N THR A 178 -21.39 19.64 -9.62
CA THR A 178 -21.03 19.49 -8.21
C THR A 178 -21.91 18.42 -7.55
N THR A 179 -21.76 18.20 -6.24
CA THR A 179 -22.60 17.28 -5.46
C THR A 179 -23.51 18.05 -4.51
N VAL A 180 -24.60 17.39 -4.10
CA VAL A 180 -25.50 17.91 -3.06
C VAL A 180 -24.74 18.14 -1.75
N ASP A 181 -23.81 17.25 -1.39
CA ASP A 181 -23.00 17.39 -0.19
C ASP A 181 -22.09 18.63 -0.27
N THR A 182 -21.44 18.87 -1.41
CA THR A 182 -20.63 20.09 -1.61
C THR A 182 -21.46 21.35 -1.43
N LEU A 183 -22.64 21.42 -2.03
CA LEU A 183 -23.55 22.57 -1.88
C LEU A 183 -23.96 22.77 -0.42
N LYS A 184 -24.37 21.72 0.28
CA LYS A 184 -24.78 21.82 1.69
C LYS A 184 -23.62 22.21 2.61
N ASN A 185 -22.44 21.64 2.38
CA ASN A 185 -21.26 21.89 3.20
C ASN A 185 -20.73 23.32 3.07
N LEU A 186 -20.76 23.89 1.86
CA LEU A 186 -20.32 25.26 1.60
C LEU A 186 -21.36 26.33 1.96
N ASN A 187 -22.62 25.93 2.13
CA ASN A 187 -23.75 26.82 2.45
C ASN A 187 -24.49 26.33 3.70
N ARG A 188 -23.76 26.13 4.80
CA ARG A 188 -24.36 25.69 6.07
C ARG A 188 -25.48 26.64 6.49
N GLY A 189 -26.68 26.09 6.75
CA GLY A 189 -27.86 26.87 7.14
C GLY A 189 -28.70 27.42 5.97
N ALA A 190 -28.31 27.17 4.72
CA ALA A 190 -29.06 27.62 3.55
C ALA A 190 -30.38 26.86 3.28
N ALA A 191 -30.80 25.95 4.16
CA ALA A 191 -32.03 25.19 4.00
C ALA A 191 -33.17 25.81 4.85
N PRO A 192 -34.39 25.98 4.29
CA PRO A 192 -34.79 25.69 2.92
C PRO A 192 -34.20 26.70 1.90
N LEU A 193 -34.03 26.27 0.64
CA LEU A 193 -33.51 27.13 -0.43
C LEU A 193 -34.51 28.25 -0.75
N GLY A 194 -34.07 29.50 -0.63
CA GLY A 194 -34.86 30.68 -0.96
C GLY A 194 -34.58 31.19 -2.37
N GLN A 195 -35.59 31.66 -3.11
CA GLN A 195 -35.38 32.32 -4.40
C GLN A 195 -34.48 33.57 -4.22
N GLY A 196 -33.55 33.78 -5.15
CA GLY A 196 -32.59 34.90 -5.10
C GLY A 196 -31.41 34.66 -4.16
N GLN A 197 -31.39 33.53 -3.44
CA GLN A 197 -30.28 33.16 -2.60
C GLN A 197 -29.05 32.84 -3.45
N THR A 198 -27.90 33.40 -3.10
CA THR A 198 -26.62 33.01 -3.69
C THR A 198 -26.02 31.84 -2.91
N LEU A 199 -25.72 30.75 -3.61
CA LEU A 199 -25.01 29.58 -3.05
C LEU A 199 -23.60 29.51 -3.62
N ARG A 200 -22.66 29.09 -2.78
CA ARG A 200 -21.28 28.79 -3.14
C ARG A 200 -21.13 27.30 -3.50
N TYR A 201 -20.31 26.98 -4.49
CA TYR A 201 -20.00 25.59 -4.82
C TYR A 201 -18.58 25.43 -5.36
N GLN A 202 -18.08 24.20 -5.35
CA GLN A 202 -16.84 23.78 -6.04
C GLN A 202 -17.17 22.62 -6.99
N LYS A 203 -16.36 22.43 -8.03
CA LYS A 203 -16.52 21.29 -8.94
C LYS A 203 -16.24 20.00 -8.19
N ALA A 204 -17.21 19.09 -8.25
CA ALA A 204 -17.14 17.82 -7.53
C ALA A 204 -18.05 16.78 -8.18
N SER A 205 -17.73 15.51 -7.97
CA SER A 205 -18.54 14.39 -8.45
C SER A 205 -18.70 13.33 -7.36
N THR A 206 -19.70 12.47 -7.52
CA THR A 206 -19.79 11.27 -6.70
C THR A 206 -18.83 10.23 -7.25
N GLY A 207 -17.88 9.78 -6.43
CA GLY A 207 -16.86 8.83 -6.83
C GLY A 207 -16.42 7.91 -5.69
N LYS A 208 -15.63 6.89 -6.03
CA LYS A 208 -14.95 6.06 -5.03
C LYS A 208 -13.84 6.88 -4.39
N MET A 209 -13.75 6.81 -3.08
CA MET A 209 -12.69 7.44 -2.30
C MET A 209 -12.26 6.51 -1.17
N ILE A 210 -11.05 6.75 -0.67
CA ILE A 210 -10.54 6.06 0.52
C ILE A 210 -11.22 6.65 1.75
N ALA A 211 -11.84 5.79 2.55
CA ALA A 211 -12.58 6.14 3.75
C ALA A 211 -11.69 6.09 5.00
N SER A 212 -10.88 5.03 5.11
CA SER A 212 -10.00 4.76 6.23
C SER A 212 -8.99 3.68 5.85
N TRP A 213 -8.10 3.32 6.78
CA TRP A 213 -7.02 2.38 6.58
C TRP A 213 -6.94 1.38 7.73
N ASP A 214 -6.69 0.11 7.41
CA ASP A 214 -6.20 -0.87 8.37
C ASP A 214 -4.75 -0.55 8.75
N LEU A 215 -4.39 -0.71 10.03
CA LEU A 215 -2.99 -0.60 10.46
C LEU A 215 -2.15 -1.76 9.88
N PRO A 216 -0.91 -1.50 9.40
CA PRO A 216 -0.04 -2.51 8.77
C PRO A 216 0.65 -3.41 9.82
N THR A 217 -0.13 -4.10 10.64
CA THR A 217 0.37 -5.12 11.57
C THR A 217 0.68 -6.42 10.83
N SER A 218 1.56 -7.27 11.38
CA SER A 218 1.92 -8.54 10.74
C SER A 218 0.73 -9.46 10.50
N GLN A 219 -0.22 -9.54 11.45
CA GLN A 219 -1.45 -10.31 11.22
C GLN A 219 -2.30 -9.72 10.09
N ARG A 220 -2.43 -8.38 10.04
CA ARG A 220 -3.22 -7.73 9.01
C ARG A 220 -2.60 -7.91 7.63
N ILE A 221 -1.28 -7.75 7.50
CA ILE A 221 -0.55 -7.99 6.25
C ILE A 221 -0.72 -9.44 5.82
N ALA A 222 -0.57 -10.41 6.73
CA ALA A 222 -0.75 -11.82 6.41
C ALA A 222 -2.17 -12.13 5.89
N ILE A 223 -3.22 -11.49 6.41
CA ILE A 223 -4.60 -11.67 5.96
C ILE A 223 -4.86 -10.97 4.61
N ARG A 224 -4.24 -9.81 4.38
CA ARG A 224 -4.58 -8.92 3.27
C ARG A 224 -3.67 -9.06 2.05
N TYR A 225 -2.42 -9.47 2.24
CA TYR A 225 -1.39 -9.52 1.20
C TYR A 225 -1.05 -10.96 0.80
N ASN A 226 -0.82 -11.83 1.78
CA ASN A 226 -0.33 -13.19 1.58
C ASN A 226 -1.42 -14.13 1.01
N VAL A 227 -0.96 -15.18 0.31
CA VAL A 227 -1.81 -16.24 -0.25
C VAL A 227 -1.36 -17.59 0.31
N GLY A 228 -2.10 -18.10 1.29
CA GLY A 228 -2.01 -19.50 1.71
C GLY A 228 -0.86 -19.87 2.67
N ASP A 229 0.08 -18.97 2.98
CA ASP A 229 1.10 -19.23 4.02
C ASP A 229 0.56 -18.89 5.42
N ALA A 230 0.20 -19.91 6.19
CA ALA A 230 -0.31 -19.75 7.55
C ALA A 230 0.73 -19.15 8.52
N GLU A 231 2.03 -19.25 8.20
CA GLU A 231 3.13 -18.76 9.05
C GLU A 231 3.60 -17.36 8.68
N TYR A 232 2.98 -16.72 7.67
CA TYR A 232 3.44 -15.43 7.14
C TYR A 232 3.60 -14.34 8.21
N ALA A 233 2.63 -14.22 9.13
CA ALA A 233 2.70 -13.24 10.20
C ALA A 233 3.90 -13.48 11.12
N ALA A 234 4.15 -14.73 11.50
CA ALA A 234 5.29 -15.11 12.34
C ALA A 234 6.63 -14.88 11.64
N LYS A 235 6.70 -15.15 10.33
CA LYS A 235 7.87 -14.83 9.49
C LYS A 235 8.15 -13.33 9.46
N LEU A 236 7.11 -12.53 9.25
CA LEU A 236 7.25 -11.08 9.21
C LEU A 236 7.70 -10.50 10.56
N ASP A 237 7.12 -10.99 11.66
CA ASP A 237 7.53 -10.61 13.02
C ASP A 237 9.00 -10.98 13.29
N TYR A 238 9.44 -12.15 12.82
CA TYR A 238 10.84 -12.56 12.92
C TYR A 238 11.77 -11.62 12.14
N CYS A 239 11.47 -11.36 10.86
CA CYS A 239 12.23 -10.40 10.04
C CYS A 239 12.32 -9.03 10.72
N MET A 240 11.19 -8.51 11.23
CA MET A 240 11.17 -7.23 11.94
C MET A 240 12.05 -7.24 13.20
N SER A 241 12.11 -8.36 13.93
CA SER A 241 12.98 -8.50 15.10
C SER A 241 14.47 -8.44 14.73
N VAL A 242 14.86 -9.04 13.60
CA VAL A 242 16.25 -9.04 13.11
C VAL A 242 16.62 -7.68 12.54
N ILE A 243 15.74 -7.04 11.76
CA ILE A 243 15.95 -5.66 11.26
C ILE A 243 16.19 -4.68 12.40
N ARG A 244 15.45 -4.81 13.52
CA ARG A 244 15.67 -3.96 14.70
C ARG A 244 17.05 -4.14 15.33
N LYS A 245 17.64 -5.34 15.23
CA LYS A 245 19.00 -5.62 15.73
C LYS A 245 20.07 -5.10 14.76
N SER A 246 19.80 -5.08 13.45
CA SER A 246 20.74 -4.58 12.43
C SER A 246 20.69 -3.06 12.21
N LEU A 247 20.00 -2.30 13.08
CA LEU A 247 19.84 -0.84 12.95
C LEU A 247 21.16 -0.06 13.03
N SER A 248 22.25 -0.64 13.56
CA SER A 248 23.58 -0.04 13.48
C SER A 248 24.19 -0.07 12.07
N GLU A 249 23.63 -0.85 11.15
CA GLU A 249 24.12 -1.03 9.77
C GLU A 249 23.18 -0.47 8.70
N SER A 250 21.98 -0.01 9.08
CA SER A 250 21.01 0.57 8.14
C SER A 250 21.46 1.97 7.73
N ALA A 251 21.75 2.17 6.44
CA ALA A 251 22.14 3.47 5.93
C ALA A 251 20.94 4.45 5.99
N ALA A 252 21.13 5.58 6.68
CA ALA A 252 20.25 6.74 6.48
C ALA A 252 20.52 7.25 5.06
N CYS A 253 19.55 7.08 4.17
CA CYS A 253 19.69 7.51 2.79
C CYS A 253 19.45 9.03 2.73
N ALA A 254 20.30 9.75 1.98
CA ALA A 254 20.12 11.19 1.79
C ALA A 254 18.72 11.47 1.20
N ALA A 255 18.02 12.44 1.78
CA ALA A 255 16.67 12.84 1.40
C ALA A 255 16.63 13.60 0.07
#